data_AF-A0A4Y8AGM0-F1
#
_entry.id   AF-A0A4Y8AGM0-F1
#
_cell.length_a   1.000
_cell.length_b   1.000
_cell.length_c   1.000
_cell.angle_alpha   90.00
_cell.angle_beta   90.00
_cell.angle_gamma   90.00
#
_symmetry.space_group_name_H-M   'P 1'
#
loop_
_entity.id
_entity.type
_entity.pdbx_description
1 polymer ?
#
loop_
_entity_poly.entity_id
_entity_poly.type
_entity_poly.pdbx_seq_one_letter_code
_entity_poly.pdbx_strand_id
1 'polypeptide(L)'
;MSTTNDPDGTIPVTTAKEWAANWRDYLKTANPDFITRSFVIPIVDFKNILLYNPDAEAVKAFIGLEFAGDALSAKLMLVPVNGGEEVLYKHLTDEKVGNPPSNVYDLTTACPPTCGPGTGESLDA
;
A
#
# COMPACT_ATOMS: atom_id res chain seq x y z
N MET A 1 11.19 8.74 13.33
CA MET A 1 12.02 9.12 12.17
C MET A 1 12.75 7.87 11.72
N SER A 2 12.24 7.17 10.70
CA SER A 2 12.98 6.07 10.07
C SER A 2 13.98 6.68 9.10
N THR A 3 15.25 6.40 9.30
CA THR A 3 16.37 6.96 8.51
C THR A 3 16.67 6.09 7.28
N THR A 4 15.65 5.75 6.51
CA THR A 4 15.83 5.07 5.22
C THR A 4 15.69 6.12 4.12
N ASN A 5 16.54 6.07 3.09
CA ASN A 5 16.47 6.97 1.91
C ASN A 5 15.26 6.64 1.01
N ASP A 6 14.20 6.15 1.64
CA ASP A 6 13.01 5.70 0.99
C ASP A 6 12.11 6.92 0.70
N PRO A 7 11.36 6.88 -0.40
CA PRO A 7 10.36 7.91 -0.68
C PRO A 7 9.33 7.97 0.44
N ASP A 8 8.93 9.19 0.82
CA ASP A 8 7.88 9.38 1.82
C ASP A 8 6.60 8.63 1.41
N GLY A 9 6.06 7.86 2.37
CA GLY A 9 4.88 7.02 2.18
C GLY A 9 5.16 5.57 1.77
N THR A 10 6.43 5.20 1.55
CA THR A 10 6.77 3.81 1.24
C THR A 10 7.00 2.97 2.50
N ILE A 11 6.74 1.67 2.38
CA ILE A 11 7.06 0.64 3.37
C ILE A 11 8.12 -0.32 2.82
N PRO A 12 8.90 -1.00 3.66
CA PRO A 12 9.84 -2.02 3.18
C PRO A 12 9.16 -3.09 2.31
N VAL A 13 9.80 -3.50 1.21
CA VAL A 13 9.25 -4.54 0.32
C VAL A 13 9.02 -5.87 1.04
N THR A 14 9.85 -6.18 2.04
CA THR A 14 9.66 -7.37 2.90
C THR A 14 8.36 -7.30 3.67
N THR A 15 8.05 -6.14 4.26
CA THR A 15 6.79 -5.88 4.98
C THR A 15 5.60 -5.97 4.03
N ALA A 16 5.69 -5.37 2.84
CA ALA A 16 4.64 -5.46 1.84
C ALA A 16 4.33 -6.90 1.42
N LYS A 17 5.39 -7.71 1.22
CA LYS A 17 5.26 -9.14 0.89
C LYS A 17 4.61 -9.94 2.02
N GLU A 18 4.98 -9.64 3.26
CA GLU A 18 4.39 -10.26 4.45
C GLU A 18 2.90 -9.95 4.57
N TRP A 19 2.51 -8.68 4.47
CA TRP A 19 1.10 -8.30 4.55
C TRP A 19 0.26 -8.87 3.42
N ALA A 20 0.80 -8.90 2.20
CA ALA A 20 0.15 -9.57 1.08
C ALA A 20 0.01 -11.09 1.32
N ALA A 21 0.96 -11.72 2.02
CA ALA A 21 0.86 -13.12 2.42
C ALA A 21 -0.23 -13.32 3.47
N ASN A 22 -0.26 -12.49 4.51
CA ASN A 22 -1.29 -12.51 5.54
C ASN A 22 -2.69 -12.39 4.94
N TRP A 23 -2.86 -11.52 3.94
CA TRP A 23 -4.13 -11.40 3.21
C TRP A 23 -4.48 -12.68 2.44
N ARG A 24 -3.54 -13.25 1.67
CA ARG A 24 -3.78 -14.52 0.95
C ARG A 24 -4.11 -15.67 1.89
N ASP A 25 -3.49 -15.72 3.06
CA ASP A 25 -3.74 -16.75 4.06
C ASP A 25 -5.07 -16.56 4.76
N TYR A 26 -5.43 -15.30 5.09
CA TYR A 26 -6.75 -14.94 5.59
C TYR A 26 -7.85 -15.40 4.62
N LEU A 27 -7.70 -15.16 3.31
CA LEU A 27 -8.68 -15.59 2.31
C LEU A 27 -8.91 -17.10 2.24
N LYS A 28 -7.98 -17.94 2.72
CA LYS A 28 -8.16 -19.41 2.74
C LYS A 28 -9.09 -19.87 3.86
N THR A 29 -9.18 -19.11 4.94
CA THR A 29 -9.89 -19.49 6.18
C THR A 29 -11.04 -18.54 6.51
N ALA A 30 -11.08 -17.36 5.89
CA ALA A 30 -12.07 -16.35 6.16
C ALA A 30 -13.48 -16.77 5.69
N ASN A 31 -14.44 -16.53 6.58
CA ASN A 31 -15.86 -16.40 6.27
C ASN A 31 -16.03 -15.23 5.27
N PRO A 32 -17.07 -15.17 4.42
CA PRO A 32 -17.13 -14.27 3.26
C PRO A 32 -17.23 -12.76 3.58
N ASP A 33 -17.26 -12.37 4.86
CA ASP A 33 -17.55 -11.01 5.27
C ASP A 33 -16.26 -10.20 5.45
N PHE A 34 -15.64 -9.81 4.34
CA PHE A 34 -14.68 -8.71 4.34
C PHE A 34 -15.43 -7.40 4.62
N ILE A 35 -15.18 -6.79 5.78
CA ILE A 35 -15.96 -5.65 6.29
C ILE A 35 -15.38 -4.28 5.93
N THR A 36 -14.15 -4.21 5.43
CA THR A 36 -13.53 -2.95 5.00
C THR A 36 -14.20 -2.45 3.73
N ARG A 37 -14.65 -1.19 3.77
CA ARG A 37 -15.45 -0.58 2.70
C ARG A 37 -14.64 0.40 1.86
N SER A 38 -13.77 1.14 2.53
CA SER A 38 -13.01 2.22 1.94
C SER A 38 -11.64 2.34 2.60
N PHE A 39 -10.73 2.96 1.86
CA PHE A 39 -9.38 3.25 2.29
C PHE A 39 -9.10 4.74 2.05
N VAL A 40 -8.66 5.45 3.08
CA VAL A 40 -8.26 6.85 2.94
C VAL A 40 -6.82 6.90 2.44
N ILE A 41 -6.61 7.40 1.22
CA ILE A 41 -5.29 7.60 0.62
C ILE A 41 -4.96 9.11 0.64
N PRO A 42 -3.95 9.56 1.39
CA PRO A 42 -3.48 10.94 1.32
C PRO A 42 -3.02 11.35 -0.10
N ILE A 43 -3.32 12.58 -0.52
CA ILE A 43 -2.98 13.07 -1.87
C ILE A 43 -1.45 13.11 -2.11
N VAL A 44 -0.66 13.33 -1.06
CA VAL A 44 0.80 13.38 -1.16
C VAL A 44 1.37 12.07 -1.69
N ASP A 45 0.69 10.97 -1.46
CA ASP A 45 1.10 9.63 -1.84
C ASP A 45 0.95 9.39 -3.34
N PHE A 46 -0.18 9.82 -3.90
CA PHE A 46 -0.38 9.86 -5.34
C PHE A 46 0.61 10.80 -6.03
N LYS A 47 0.95 11.92 -5.40
CA LYS A 47 1.98 12.81 -5.94
C LYS A 47 3.35 12.16 -5.92
N ASN A 48 3.71 11.48 -4.83
CA ASN A 48 4.99 10.82 -4.69
C ASN A 48 5.13 9.65 -5.67
N ILE A 49 4.12 8.77 -5.79
CA ILE A 49 4.20 7.64 -6.73
C ILE A 49 4.39 8.14 -8.17
N LEU A 50 3.72 9.22 -8.58
CA LEU A 50 3.89 9.83 -9.90
C LEU A 50 5.24 10.54 -10.05
N LEU A 51 5.65 11.34 -9.06
CA LEU A 51 6.90 12.10 -9.09
C LEU A 51 8.12 11.19 -9.33
N TYR A 52 8.11 10.04 -8.69
CA TYR A 52 9.24 9.12 -8.72
C TYR A 52 9.08 7.94 -9.68
N ASN A 53 7.94 7.82 -10.34
CA ASN A 53 7.71 6.83 -11.39
C ASN A 53 7.09 7.53 -12.61
N PRO A 54 7.81 8.47 -13.25
CA PRO A 54 7.27 9.27 -14.36
C PRO A 54 6.87 8.41 -15.57
N ASP A 55 7.50 7.24 -15.71
CA ASP A 55 7.23 6.27 -16.78
C ASP A 55 6.25 5.16 -16.34
N ALA A 56 5.64 5.26 -15.15
CA ALA A 56 4.64 4.28 -14.74
C ALA A 56 3.40 4.38 -15.64
N GLU A 57 3.00 3.24 -16.18
CA GLU A 57 1.83 3.09 -17.04
C GLU A 57 0.55 2.93 -16.22
N ALA A 58 0.68 2.36 -15.02
CA ALA A 58 -0.43 2.12 -14.10
C ALA A 58 0.07 2.02 -12.65
N VAL A 59 -0.88 1.96 -11.72
CA VAL A 59 -0.65 1.58 -10.33
C VAL A 59 -1.50 0.36 -10.03
N LYS A 60 -0.86 -0.71 -9.57
CA LYS A 60 -1.55 -1.91 -9.08
C LYS A 60 -1.78 -1.76 -7.58
N ALA A 61 -3.03 -1.97 -7.17
CA ALA A 61 -3.43 -1.95 -5.78
C ALA A 61 -3.50 -3.38 -5.22
N PHE A 62 -2.98 -3.57 -4.01
CA PHE A 62 -3.02 -4.81 -3.26
C PHE A 62 -3.67 -4.58 -1.91
N ILE A 63 -4.42 -5.57 -1.43
CA ILE A 63 -4.84 -5.61 -0.03
C ILE A 63 -3.83 -6.49 0.72
N GLY A 64 -3.36 -5.98 1.86
CA GLY A 64 -2.52 -6.71 2.82
C GLY A 64 -3.15 -6.63 4.21
N LEU A 65 -2.77 -7.54 5.11
CA LEU A 65 -3.11 -7.44 6.52
C LEU A 65 -1.84 -7.19 7.33
N GLU A 66 -1.82 -6.10 8.10
CA GLU A 66 -0.72 -5.83 9.02
C GLU A 66 -0.58 -6.93 10.08
N PHE A 67 -1.72 -7.46 10.55
CA PHE A 67 -1.77 -8.58 11.48
C PHE A 67 -2.52 -9.77 10.86
N ALA A 68 -1.86 -10.93 10.84
CA ALA A 68 -2.46 -12.15 10.31
C ALA A 68 -3.77 -12.51 11.04
N GLY A 69 -4.84 -12.74 10.27
CA GLY A 69 -6.15 -13.10 10.81
C GLY A 69 -7.05 -11.91 11.20
N ASP A 70 -6.52 -10.69 11.24
CA ASP A 70 -7.28 -9.50 11.61
C ASP A 70 -7.67 -8.67 10.38
N ALA A 71 -8.94 -8.76 9.96
CA ALA A 71 -9.46 -8.01 8.83
C ALA A 71 -9.47 -6.48 9.05
N LEU A 72 -9.50 -6.00 10.30
CA LEU A 72 -9.47 -4.57 10.60
C LEU A 72 -8.06 -3.99 10.44
N SER A 73 -7.05 -4.84 10.36
CA SER A 73 -5.66 -4.47 10.06
C SER A 73 -5.39 -4.32 8.55
N ALA A 74 -6.44 -4.31 7.73
CA ALA A 74 -6.32 -4.20 6.29
C ALA A 74 -5.60 -2.91 5.86
N LYS A 75 -4.68 -3.09 4.92
CA LYS A 75 -3.89 -2.05 4.25
C LYS A 75 -4.08 -2.16 2.76
N LEU A 76 -4.23 -1.03 2.09
CA LEU A 76 -4.10 -0.90 0.65
C LEU A 76 -2.68 -0.47 0.31
N MET A 77 -1.96 -1.35 -0.38
CA MET A 77 -0.61 -1.11 -0.88
C MET A 77 -0.68 -0.78 -2.37
N LEU A 78 0.04 0.26 -2.78
CA LEU A 78 0.11 0.71 -4.17
C LEU A 78 1.51 0.43 -4.73
N VAL A 79 1.55 -0.17 -5.91
CA VAL A 79 2.80 -0.52 -6.61
C VAL A 79 2.72 0.00 -8.04
N PRO A 80 3.68 0.83 -8.49
CA PRO A 80 3.71 1.29 -9.87
C PRO A 80 4.05 0.13 -10.81
N VAL A 81 3.45 0.19 -12.01
CA VAL A 81 3.66 -0.78 -13.08
C VAL A 81 4.31 -0.08 -14.26
N ASN A 82 5.39 -0.64 -14.78
CA ASN A 82 6.10 -0.15 -15.97
C ASN A 82 6.44 -1.34 -16.86
N GLY A 83 6.14 -1.27 -18.16
CA GLY A 83 6.33 -2.39 -19.09
C GLY A 83 5.53 -3.64 -18.70
N GLY A 84 4.41 -3.48 -18.01
CA GLY A 84 3.60 -4.59 -17.47
C GLY A 84 4.17 -5.27 -16.22
N GLU A 85 5.30 -4.82 -15.67
CA GLU A 85 5.93 -5.39 -14.47
C GLU A 85 5.75 -4.52 -13.22
N GLU A 86 5.61 -5.16 -12.06
CA GLU A 86 5.53 -4.52 -10.75
C GLU A 86 6.91 -4.00 -10.32
N VAL A 87 7.05 -2.67 -10.22
CA VAL A 87 8.32 -2.04 -9.84
C VAL A 87 8.37 -1.91 -8.32
N LEU A 88 8.81 -2.97 -7.62
CA LEU A 88 8.85 -3.01 -6.15
C LEU A 88 9.98 -2.19 -5.51
N TYR A 89 11.02 -1.87 -6.27
CA TYR A 89 12.21 -1.18 -5.79
C TYR A 89 12.52 0.01 -6.72
N LYS A 90 13.06 1.09 -6.16
CA LYS A 90 13.56 2.20 -6.97
C LYS A 90 15.00 1.99 -7.38
N HIS A 91 15.27 2.23 -8.66
CA HIS A 91 16.61 2.50 -9.15
C HIS A 91 16.89 4.00 -8.98
N LEU A 92 17.24 4.42 -7.77
CA LEU A 92 17.85 5.75 -7.62
C LEU A 92 19.19 5.70 -8.35
N THR A 93 19.38 6.58 -9.33
CA THR A 93 20.67 6.80 -9.98
C THR A 93 21.64 7.31 -8.93
N ASP A 94 22.35 6.41 -8.27
CA ASP A 94 23.72 6.52 -7.76
C ASP A 94 24.01 5.31 -6.85
N GLU A 95 24.86 4.42 -7.39
CA GLU A 95 25.72 3.44 -6.72
C GLU A 95 25.54 3.23 -5.20
N LYS A 96 24.51 2.49 -4.80
CA LYS A 96 24.58 1.69 -3.57
C LYS A 96 24.30 0.23 -3.87
N VAL A 97 25.37 -0.54 -3.98
CA VAL A 97 25.34 -2.01 -3.82
C VAL A 97 24.85 -2.28 -2.39
N GLY A 98 23.55 -2.47 -2.22
CA GLY A 98 22.92 -2.80 -0.94
C GLY A 98 21.54 -2.16 -0.78
N ASN A 99 20.53 -3.02 -0.59
CA ASN A 99 19.11 -2.74 -0.31
C ASN A 99 18.54 -1.52 -1.07
N PRO A 100 18.09 -1.71 -2.33
CA PRO A 100 17.46 -0.62 -3.07
C PRO A 100 16.22 -0.12 -2.31
N PRO A 101 15.96 1.21 -2.34
CA PRO A 101 14.85 1.79 -1.62
C PRO A 101 13.52 1.25 -2.12
N SER A 102 12.55 1.15 -1.21
CA SER A 102 11.24 0.61 -1.55
C SER A 102 10.49 1.51 -2.52
N ASN A 103 9.67 0.88 -3.36
CA ASN A 103 8.70 1.54 -4.22
C ASN A 103 7.29 1.01 -3.99
N VAL A 104 7.07 0.40 -2.82
CA VAL A 104 5.76 -0.04 -2.36
C VAL A 104 5.22 0.97 -1.36
N TYR A 105 4.09 1.56 -1.72
CA TYR A 105 3.45 2.63 -0.99
C TYR A 105 2.33 2.03 -0.12
N ASP A 106 2.42 2.12 1.21
CA ASP A 106 1.36 1.70 2.13
C ASP A 106 0.76 2.92 2.79
N LEU A 107 -0.44 3.28 2.33
CA LEU A 107 -0.89 4.64 2.53
C LEU A 107 -2.35 4.68 2.86
N THR A 108 -2.81 3.74 3.69
CA THR A 108 -4.23 3.71 4.00
C THR A 108 -4.57 3.29 5.42
N THR A 109 -5.58 3.98 5.94
CA THR A 109 -6.34 3.52 7.09
C THR A 109 -7.66 2.96 6.57
N ALA A 110 -7.95 1.70 6.92
CA ALA A 110 -9.19 1.03 6.58
C ALA A 110 -10.38 1.62 7.36
N CYS A 111 -11.53 1.75 6.71
CA CYS A 111 -12.82 1.95 7.37
C CYS A 111 -13.64 0.66 7.26
N PRO A 112 -14.09 0.07 8.38
CA PRO A 112 -13.74 0.35 9.79
C PRO A 112 -12.27 0.00 10.15
N PRO A 113 -11.69 0.53 11.26
CA PRO A 113 -12.34 1.29 12.34
C PRO A 113 -12.33 2.81 12.16
N THR A 114 -11.55 3.37 11.24
CA THR A 114 -11.39 4.83 11.10
C THR A 114 -12.31 5.39 10.02
N CYS A 115 -13.61 5.16 10.18
CA CYS A 115 -14.60 5.76 9.28
C CYS A 115 -14.69 7.26 9.54
N GLY A 116 -14.64 8.06 8.48
CA GLY A 116 -14.75 9.51 8.59
C GLY A 116 -16.15 9.92 9.08
N PRO A 117 -16.28 10.91 9.98
CA PRO A 117 -17.58 11.50 10.31
C PRO A 117 -17.98 12.43 9.15
N GLY A 118 -18.49 11.87 8.07
CA GLY A 118 -18.98 12.65 6.94
C GLY A 118 -20.25 13.40 7.34
N THR A 119 -20.18 14.73 7.41
CA THR A 119 -21.37 15.61 7.60
C THR A 119 -22.10 15.91 6.28
N GLY A 120 -21.82 15.15 5.21
CA GLY A 120 -22.43 15.27 3.89
C GLY A 120 -22.78 13.90 3.28
N GLU A 121 -23.25 13.88 2.03
CA GLU A 121 -23.45 12.63 1.28
C GLU A 121 -22.13 11.87 1.21
N SER A 122 -22.11 10.66 1.79
CA SER A 122 -20.94 9.80 1.87
C SER A 122 -21.25 8.45 1.25
N LEU A 123 -20.25 7.84 0.61
CA LEU A 123 -20.31 6.45 0.16
C LEU A 123 -20.19 5.45 1.32
N ASP A 124 -19.86 5.92 2.53
CA ASP A 124 -19.77 5.11 3.74
C ASP A 124 -21.11 5.02 4.52
N ALA A 125 -22.16 5.75 4.07
CA ALA A 125 -23.48 5.86 4.72
C ALA A 125 -24.41 4.67 4.45
#